data_AF-A0A1G2HM83-F1
#
_entry.id   AF-A0A1G2HM83-F1
#
_cell.length_a   1.000
_cell.length_b   1.000
_cell.length_c   1.000
_cell.angle_alpha   90.00
_cell.angle_beta   90.00
_cell.angle_gamma   90.00
#
_symmetry.space_group_name_H-M   'P 1'
#
loop_
_entity.id
_entity.type
_entity.pdbx_description
1 polymer ?
#
loop_
_entity_poly.entity_id
_entity_poly.type
_entity_poly.pdbx_seq_one_letter_code
_entity_poly.pdbx_strand_id
1 'polypeptide(L)'
;MNYIHKELADGRWLKFSFAEQMANTGAEIGRAINWKIKDEKISNLAFERGLELLDLTINDPKNSRKLKELCRLREVLADYFMGNNEYGSTDQSWNNYFYFFNAAVSAKYF
;
A
#
# COMPACT_ATOMS: atom_id res chain seq x y z
N MET A 1 -17.86 -0.61 5.30
CA MET A 1 -16.58 0.04 5.65
C MET A 1 -16.77 1.55 5.57
N ASN A 2 -16.16 2.32 6.46
CA ASN A 2 -16.04 3.76 6.31
C ASN A 2 -14.72 4.05 5.60
N TYR A 3 -14.77 4.61 4.39
CA TYR A 3 -13.56 4.85 3.59
C TYR A 3 -12.92 6.19 3.96
N ILE A 4 -11.61 6.18 4.22
CA ILE A 4 -10.75 7.35 4.41
C ILE A 4 -10.69 8.12 3.08
N HIS A 5 -10.39 7.45 1.97
CA HIS A 5 -10.36 8.04 0.63
C HIS A 5 -11.70 7.85 -0.11
N LYS A 6 -12.71 8.60 0.31
CA LYS A 6 -14.09 8.51 -0.23
C LYS A 6 -14.15 8.58 -1.76
N GLU A 7 -13.49 9.56 -2.37
CA GLU A 7 -13.44 9.74 -3.84
C GLU A 7 -12.73 8.60 -4.57
N LEU A 8 -11.70 8.01 -3.96
CA LEU A 8 -10.99 6.88 -4.55
C LEU A 8 -11.86 5.62 -4.47
N ALA A 9 -12.52 5.41 -3.33
CA ALA A 9 -13.46 4.32 -3.12
C ALA A 9 -14.70 4.41 -4.02
N ASP A 10 -15.13 5.62 -4.42
CA ASP A 10 -16.26 5.85 -5.35
C ASP A 10 -15.93 5.53 -6.82
N GLY A 11 -14.93 4.67 -7.06
CA GLY A 11 -14.61 4.13 -8.38
C GLY A 11 -13.49 4.85 -9.12
N ARG A 12 -12.99 6.00 -8.63
CA ARG A 12 -11.79 6.63 -9.23
C ARG A 12 -10.57 5.71 -9.14
N TRP A 13 -10.43 4.95 -8.05
CA TRP A 13 -9.32 4.01 -7.86
C TRP A 13 -9.24 2.93 -8.96
N LEU A 14 -10.40 2.49 -9.46
CA LEU A 14 -10.49 1.47 -10.51
C LEU A 14 -10.00 1.97 -11.87
N LYS A 15 -9.86 3.29 -12.05
CA LYS A 15 -9.31 3.90 -13.28
C LYS A 15 -7.79 3.84 -13.36
N PHE A 16 -7.11 3.67 -12.22
CA PHE A 16 -5.66 3.52 -12.18
C PHE A 16 -5.22 2.15 -12.69
N SER A 17 -4.12 2.09 -13.43
CA SER A 17 -3.40 0.85 -13.71
C SER A 17 -2.92 0.19 -12.41
N PHE A 18 -2.59 -1.10 -12.47
CA PHE A 18 -2.03 -1.81 -11.32
C PHE A 18 -0.77 -1.12 -10.76
N ALA A 19 0.12 -0.63 -11.63
CA ALA A 19 1.33 0.07 -11.20
C ALA A 19 1.01 1.38 -10.46
N GLU A 20 0.03 2.15 -10.94
CA GLU A 20 -0.45 3.38 -10.26
C GLU A 20 -1.09 3.06 -8.91
N GLN A 21 -1.89 1.98 -8.81
CA GLN A 21 -2.48 1.53 -7.54
C GLN A 21 -1.40 1.15 -6.52
N MET A 22 -0.39 0.38 -6.96
CA MET A 22 0.71 -0.06 -6.10
C MET A 22 1.65 1.09 -5.72
N ALA A 23 1.92 2.04 -6.62
CA ALA A 23 2.72 3.23 -6.34
C ALA A 23 2.06 4.11 -5.26
N ASN A 24 0.76 4.38 -5.39
CA ASN A 24 0.01 5.16 -4.41
C ASN A 24 -0.07 4.44 -3.04
N THR A 25 -0.29 3.12 -3.04
CA THR A 25 -0.23 2.29 -1.82
C THR A 25 1.15 2.42 -1.16
N GLY A 26 2.22 2.27 -1.95
CA GLY A 26 3.60 2.40 -1.48
C GLY A 26 3.94 3.78 -0.91
N ALA A 27 3.33 4.84 -1.43
CA ALA A 27 3.52 6.18 -0.89
C ALA A 27 2.96 6.32 0.54
N GLU A 28 1.81 5.70 0.84
CA GLU A 28 1.27 5.65 2.22
C GLU A 28 2.13 4.75 3.13
N ILE A 29 2.61 3.61 2.64
CA ILE A 29 3.51 2.75 3.41
C ILE A 29 4.83 3.48 3.72
N GLY A 30 5.41 4.19 2.76
CA GLY A 30 6.60 5.01 2.97
C GLY A 30 6.34 6.15 3.97
N ARG A 31 5.15 6.77 3.96
CA ARG A 31 4.73 7.71 5.00
C ARG A 31 4.67 7.05 6.37
N ALA A 32 4.06 5.87 6.48
CA ALA A 32 3.98 5.14 7.74
C ALA A 32 5.38 4.86 8.31
N ILE A 33 6.32 4.38 7.48
CA ILE A 33 7.71 4.15 7.86
C ILE A 33 8.37 5.44 8.38
N ASN A 34 8.26 6.55 7.63
CA ASN A 34 8.91 7.82 7.95
C ASN A 34 8.48 8.42 9.29
N TRP A 35 7.26 8.09 9.75
CA TRP A 35 6.70 8.56 11.01
C TRP A 35 6.81 7.53 12.14
N LYS A 36 7.20 6.28 11.87
CA LYS A 36 7.20 5.17 12.84
C LYS A 36 7.93 5.49 14.15
N ILE A 37 9.07 6.17 14.09
CA ILE A 37 9.87 6.57 15.27
C ILE A 37 9.49 7.98 15.77
N LYS A 38 8.88 8.81 14.92
CA LYS A 38 8.62 10.24 15.20
C LYS A 38 7.29 10.45 15.91
N ASP A 39 6.25 9.79 15.40
CA ASP A 39 4.89 9.86 15.90
C ASP A 39 4.13 8.61 15.44
N GLU A 40 3.92 7.69 16.39
CA GLU A 40 3.24 6.42 16.16
C GLU A 40 1.80 6.62 15.67
N LYS A 41 1.10 7.67 16.13
CA LYS A 41 -0.29 7.92 15.70
C LYS A 41 -0.33 8.33 14.23
N ILE A 42 0.59 9.17 13.79
CA ILE A 42 0.70 9.56 12.38
C ILE A 42 1.13 8.36 11.53
N SER A 43 2.06 7.54 12.03
CA SER A 43 2.46 6.30 11.39
C SER A 43 1.27 5.37 11.16
N ASN A 44 0.48 5.12 12.20
CA ASN A 44 -0.70 4.25 12.15
C ASN A 44 -1.77 4.79 11.20
N LEU A 45 -2.04 6.10 11.20
CA LEU A 45 -2.98 6.71 10.25
C LEU A 45 -2.53 6.56 8.79
N ALA A 46 -1.23 6.70 8.51
CA ALA A 46 -0.69 6.46 7.18
C ALA A 46 -0.76 4.96 6.80
N PHE A 47 -0.52 4.07 7.77
CA PHE A 47 -0.62 2.64 7.56
C PHE A 47 -2.07 2.21 7.24
N GLU A 48 -3.06 2.68 7.99
CA GLU A 48 -4.48 2.43 7.74
C GLU A 48 -4.90 2.90 6.33
N ARG A 49 -4.43 4.08 5.91
CA ARG A 49 -4.61 4.59 4.55
C ARG A 49 -3.99 3.65 3.50
N GLY A 50 -2.77 3.19 3.73
CA GLY A 50 -2.11 2.24 2.84
C GLY A 50 -2.85 0.90 2.72
N LEU A 51 -3.33 0.36 3.84
CA LEU A 51 -4.14 -0.86 3.86
C LEU A 51 -5.47 -0.68 3.13
N GLU A 52 -6.15 0.46 3.29
CA GLU A 52 -7.38 0.75 2.55
C GLU A 52 -7.13 0.74 1.04
N LEU A 53 -6.07 1.39 0.56
CA LEU A 53 -5.74 1.43 -0.86
C LEU A 53 -5.38 0.04 -1.40
N LEU A 54 -4.70 -0.78 -0.59
CA LEU A 54 -4.43 -2.17 -0.92
C LEU A 54 -5.73 -3.00 -0.97
N ASP A 55 -6.66 -2.77 -0.04
CA ASP A 55 -7.97 -3.43 -0.04
C ASP A 55 -8.81 -3.03 -1.27
N LEU A 56 -8.78 -1.76 -1.68
CA LEU A 56 -9.38 -1.32 -2.95
C LEU A 56 -8.70 -1.99 -4.16
N THR A 57 -7.38 -2.22 -4.09
CA THR A 57 -6.60 -2.90 -5.14
C THR A 57 -6.92 -4.39 -5.22
N ILE A 58 -7.11 -5.05 -4.07
CA ILE A 58 -7.55 -6.46 -3.96
C ILE A 58 -8.95 -6.64 -4.54
N ASN A 59 -9.86 -5.71 -4.23
CA ASN A 59 -11.24 -5.77 -4.69
C ASN A 59 -11.43 -5.38 -6.16
N ASP A 60 -10.38 -4.92 -6.84
CA ASP A 60 -10.44 -4.57 -8.24
C ASP A 60 -10.49 -5.82 -9.13
N PRO A 61 -11.56 -6.05 -9.92
CA PRO A 61 -11.69 -7.25 -10.75
C PRO A 61 -10.52 -7.47 -11.72
N LYS A 62 -9.85 -6.40 -12.17
CA LYS A 62 -8.71 -6.51 -13.09
C LYS A 62 -7.47 -7.15 -12.43
N ASN A 63 -7.44 -7.17 -11.10
CA ASN A 63 -6.36 -7.73 -10.29
C ASN A 63 -6.65 -9.16 -9.79
N SER A 64 -7.78 -9.76 -10.18
CA SER A 64 -8.21 -11.11 -9.76
C SER A 64 -7.15 -12.21 -9.90
N ARG A 65 -6.24 -12.11 -10.89
CA ARG A 65 -5.14 -13.07 -11.08
C ARG A 65 -4.00 -12.95 -10.06
N LYS A 66 -3.95 -11.86 -9.27
CA LYS A 66 -2.89 -11.54 -8.30
C LYS A 66 -3.36 -11.62 -6.85
N LEU A 67 -4.59 -12.08 -6.59
CA LEU A 67 -5.20 -12.05 -5.25
C LEU A 67 -4.35 -12.74 -4.18
N LYS A 68 -3.76 -13.89 -4.51
CA LYS A 68 -2.90 -14.62 -3.55
C LYS A 68 -1.71 -13.77 -3.10
N GLU A 69 -1.06 -13.09 -4.04
CA GLU A 69 0.10 -12.23 -3.77
C GLU A 69 -0.31 -10.96 -3.03
N LEU A 70 -1.43 -10.34 -3.42
CA LEU A 70 -1.94 -9.14 -2.77
C LEU A 70 -2.40 -9.39 -1.33
N CYS A 71 -3.10 -10.50 -1.08
CA CYS A 71 -3.48 -10.89 0.27
C CYS A 71 -2.25 -11.24 1.13
N ARG A 72 -1.21 -11.87 0.54
CA ARG A 72 0.06 -12.10 1.24
C ARG A 72 0.76 -10.78 1.57
N LEU A 73 0.81 -9.84 0.63
CA LEU A 73 1.37 -8.51 0.88
C LEU A 73 0.63 -7.83 2.05
N ARG A 74 -0.70 -7.89 2.05
CA ARG A 74 -1.53 -7.34 3.13
C ARG A 74 -1.22 -7.96 4.49
N GLU A 75 -1.09 -9.28 4.54
CA GLU A 75 -0.72 -10.04 5.75
C GLU A 75 0.64 -9.62 6.29
N VAL A 76 1.67 -9.59 5.43
CA VAL A 76 3.05 -9.27 5.83
C VAL A 76 3.20 -7.79 6.22
N LEU A 77 2.45 -6.89 5.58
CA LEU A 77 2.36 -5.48 6.01
C LEU A 77 1.70 -5.35 7.38
N ALA A 78 0.60 -6.09 7.64
CA ALA A 78 -0.06 -6.08 8.94
C ALA A 78 0.85 -6.63 10.05
N ASP A 79 1.58 -7.72 9.79
CA ASP A 79 2.59 -8.25 10.70
C ASP A 79 3.71 -7.23 10.99
N TYR A 80 4.19 -6.52 9.96
CA TYR A 80 5.28 -5.55 10.12
C TYR A 80 4.92 -4.31 10.97
N PHE A 81 3.70 -3.80 10.82
CA PHE A 81 3.27 -2.57 11.50
C PHE A 81 2.54 -2.83 12.81
N MET A 82 1.77 -3.92 12.91
CA MET A 82 0.87 -4.18 14.03
C MET A 82 1.15 -5.51 14.74
N GLY A 83 1.99 -6.37 14.15
CA GLY A 83 2.35 -7.68 14.70
C GLY A 83 3.74 -7.70 15.32
N ASN A 84 4.27 -8.92 15.49
CA ASN A 84 5.59 -9.16 16.05
C ASN A 84 6.70 -9.13 14.99
N ASN A 85 6.37 -8.80 13.74
CA ASN A 85 7.26 -8.89 12.58
C ASN A 85 7.84 -10.31 12.41
N GLU A 86 6.98 -11.32 12.51
CA GLU A 86 7.33 -12.75 12.37
C GLU A 86 7.98 -13.06 11.01
N TYR A 87 7.61 -12.31 9.96
CA TYR A 87 8.19 -12.46 8.63
C TYR A 87 9.54 -11.74 8.46
N GLY A 88 10.02 -11.00 9.47
CA GLY A 88 11.34 -10.37 9.47
C GLY A 88 11.50 -9.25 8.44
N SER A 89 10.42 -8.52 8.15
CA SER A 89 10.46 -7.39 7.22
C SER A 89 11.24 -6.21 7.79
N THR A 90 11.77 -5.36 6.91
CA THR A 90 12.52 -4.14 7.26
C THR A 90 11.99 -2.94 6.48
N ASP A 91 12.22 -1.73 6.99
CA ASP A 91 11.91 -0.48 6.26
C ASP A 91 12.51 -0.50 4.84
N GLN A 92 13.76 -0.95 4.71
CA GLN A 92 14.44 -1.02 3.41
C GLN A 92 13.77 -2.00 2.47
N SER A 93 13.30 -3.15 2.96
CA SER A 93 12.61 -4.15 2.13
C SER A 93 11.31 -3.58 1.53
N TRP A 94 10.54 -2.82 2.31
CA TRP A 94 9.31 -2.19 1.84
C TRP A 94 9.57 -1.04 0.88
N ASN A 95 10.55 -0.19 1.20
CA ASN A 95 10.95 0.88 0.30
C ASN A 95 11.42 0.32 -1.04
N ASN A 96 12.23 -0.74 -1.05
CA ASN A 96 12.66 -1.41 -2.27
C ASN A 96 11.50 -2.02 -3.06
N TYR A 97 10.58 -2.71 -2.38
CA TYR A 97 9.42 -3.34 -3.03
C TYR A 97 8.55 -2.30 -3.75
N PHE A 98 8.21 -1.21 -3.08
CA PHE A 98 7.34 -0.17 -3.65
C PHE A 98 8.05 0.79 -4.61
N TYR A 99 9.37 0.95 -4.49
CA TYR A 99 10.18 1.80 -5.36
C TYR A 99 10.01 1.45 -6.84
N PHE A 100 9.98 0.15 -7.19
CA PHE A 100 9.83 -0.27 -8.58
C PHE A 100 8.50 0.17 -9.21
N PHE A 101 7.41 0.22 -8.43
CA PHE A 101 6.13 0.73 -8.92
C PHE A 101 6.18 2.25 -9.13
N ASN A 102 6.80 3.00 -8.22
CA ASN A 102 7.00 4.44 -8.37
C ASN A 102 7.85 4.78 -9.60
N ALA A 103 8.91 4.01 -9.85
CA ALA A 103 9.78 4.16 -11.01
C ALA A 103 9.00 3.86 -12.32
N ALA A 104 8.23 2.77 -12.34
CA ALA A 104 7.41 2.39 -13.51
C ALA A 104 6.34 3.44 -13.85
N VAL A 105 5.70 4.03 -12.85
CA VAL A 105 4.73 5.12 -13.05
C VAL A 105 5.42 6.38 -13.54
N SER A 106 6.57 6.75 -12.96
CA SER A 106 7.32 7.95 -13.37
C SER A 106 7.77 7.86 -14.83
N ALA A 107 8.28 6.71 -15.26
CA ALA A 107 8.74 6.48 -16.63
C ALA A 107 7.65 6.62 -17.71
N LYS A 108 6.36 6.54 -17.34
CA LYS A 108 5.24 6.72 -18.26
C LYS A 108 5.03 8.18 -18.68
N TYR A 109 5.57 9.13 -17.91
CA TYR A 109 5.37 10.57 -18.10
C TYR A 109 6.60 11.31 -18.66
N PHE A 110 7.64 10.57 -19.04
CA PHE A 110 8.83 11.05 -19.75
C PHE A 110 8.91 10.38 -21.13
#